data_AF-A0A7X9GTH2-F1
#
_entry.id   AF-A0A7X9GTH2-F1
#
_cell.length_a   1.000
_cell.length_b   1.000
_cell.length_c   1.000
_cell.angle_alpha   90.00
_cell.angle_beta   90.00
_cell.angle_gamma   90.00
#
_symmetry.space_group_name_H-M   'P 1'
#
loop_
_entity.id
_entity.type
_entity.pdbx_description
1 polymer ?
#
loop_
_entity_poly.entity_id
_entity_poly.type
_entity_poly.pdbx_seq_one_letter_code
_entity_poly.pdbx_strand_id
1 'polypeptide(L)'
;MADASLLKELRGVRTATPSVWFMRQAGRSLPEYRALREGTTMLDSCERPEMVSEITVQPVRRHKVDAGIFFSDIVVPARLAGLGVEIKPGVGPVFDHPIRTEADVDALPPLDDVYDAALEPIREAVRLTVAELGTTPLIGFAGAPFTVASYMVEGGPSRDHLRTRALMRSQPEVWARLAGWVAELSGRFLRAQVLAGASAVQLFDSWVGALSEDMYRTSVQSHSAATLAHVSDLPVPRIHFGVG
;
A
#
# COMPACT_ATOMS: atom_id res chain seq x y z
N MET A 1 -8.15 17.85 -12.47
CA MET A 1 -7.72 16.43 -12.34
C MET A 1 -8.60 15.46 -13.15
N ALA A 2 -9.94 15.56 -13.14
CA ALA A 2 -10.84 14.62 -13.85
C ALA A 2 -10.54 14.41 -15.35
N ASP A 3 -9.84 15.36 -15.99
CA ASP A 3 -9.50 15.33 -17.41
C ASP A 3 -8.20 14.60 -17.79
N ALA A 4 -7.38 14.17 -16.82
CA ALA A 4 -6.14 13.47 -17.11
C ALA A 4 -6.39 12.17 -17.90
N SER A 5 -5.59 11.93 -18.94
CA SER A 5 -5.74 10.78 -19.85
C SER A 5 -5.81 9.45 -19.10
N LEU A 6 -4.94 9.24 -18.11
CA LEU A 6 -4.94 8.02 -17.30
C LEU A 6 -6.27 7.78 -16.60
N LEU A 7 -6.89 8.81 -16.01
CA LEU A 7 -8.16 8.67 -15.29
C LEU A 7 -9.33 8.40 -16.25
N LYS A 8 -9.23 8.82 -17.51
CA LYS A 8 -10.19 8.47 -18.57
C LYS A 8 -10.02 7.02 -18.97
N GLU A 9 -8.78 6.59 -19.22
CA GLU A 9 -8.42 5.21 -19.59
C GLU A 9 -8.83 4.20 -18.51
N LEU A 10 -8.58 4.50 -17.24
CA LEU A 10 -9.01 3.66 -16.11
C LEU A 10 -10.53 3.55 -15.97
N ARG A 11 -11.30 4.43 -16.62
CA ARG A 11 -12.77 4.36 -16.72
C ARG A 11 -13.25 3.76 -18.04
N GLY A 12 -12.35 3.18 -18.83
CA GLY A 12 -12.65 2.55 -20.12
C GLY A 12 -12.77 3.54 -21.29
N VAL A 13 -12.40 4.81 -21.12
CA VAL A 13 -12.40 5.80 -22.21
C VAL A 13 -11.06 5.74 -22.93
N ARG A 14 -11.08 5.37 -24.20
CA ARG A 14 -9.89 5.34 -25.05
C ARG A 14 -9.40 6.75 -25.36
N THR A 15 -8.10 6.96 -25.18
CA THR A 15 -7.38 8.19 -25.53
C THR A 15 -6.53 7.98 -26.79
N ALA A 16 -6.04 9.07 -27.40
CA ALA A 16 -5.21 8.98 -28.61
C ALA A 16 -3.82 8.40 -28.32
N THR A 17 -3.26 8.70 -27.16
CA THR A 17 -1.95 8.21 -26.70
C THR A 17 -2.16 7.49 -25.36
N PRO A 18 -1.80 6.20 -25.24
CA PRO A 18 -1.93 5.48 -23.98
C PRO A 18 -1.09 6.13 -22.89
N SER A 19 -1.67 6.28 -21.69
CA SER A 19 -0.97 6.82 -20.54
C SER A 19 0.01 5.78 -19.97
N VAL A 20 1.18 6.24 -19.53
CA VAL A 20 2.26 5.40 -19.00
C VAL A 20 2.76 5.95 -17.67
N TRP A 21 2.90 5.05 -16.70
CA TRP A 21 3.64 5.23 -15.46
C TRP A 21 4.27 3.87 -15.09
N PHE A 22 5.24 3.87 -14.17
CA PHE A 22 5.94 2.64 -13.81
C PHE A 22 5.88 2.37 -12.31
N MET A 23 5.61 1.12 -11.93
CA MET A 23 5.84 0.69 -10.55
C MET A 23 7.31 0.90 -10.19
N ARG A 24 7.57 1.38 -8.97
CA ARG A 24 8.92 1.76 -8.50
C ARG A 24 9.60 2.85 -9.35
N GLN A 25 8.82 3.72 -10.02
CA GLN A 25 9.37 4.87 -10.75
C GLN A 25 10.18 5.83 -9.85
N ALA A 26 9.76 5.99 -8.60
CA ALA A 26 10.53 6.68 -7.56
C ALA A 26 11.38 5.66 -6.80
N GLY A 27 12.70 5.71 -6.94
CA GLY A 27 13.58 4.75 -6.30
C GLY A 27 15.04 4.86 -6.71
N ARG A 28 15.82 3.84 -6.34
CA ARG A 28 17.28 3.80 -6.46
C ARG A 28 17.82 3.94 -7.89
N SER A 29 16.99 3.79 -8.92
CA SER A 29 17.36 4.12 -10.30
C SER A 29 17.72 5.60 -10.46
N LEU A 30 17.09 6.49 -9.69
CA LEU A 30 17.30 7.94 -9.76
C LEU A 30 18.44 8.39 -8.84
N PRO A 31 19.44 9.17 -9.33
CA PRO A 31 20.49 9.73 -8.48
C PRO A 31 19.95 10.74 -7.46
N GLU A 32 18.97 11.56 -7.84
CA GLU A 32 18.28 12.53 -6.97
C GLU A 32 17.55 11.84 -5.80
N TYR A 33 16.94 10.67 -6.02
CA TYR A 33 16.38 9.85 -4.95
C TYR A 33 17.47 9.40 -3.96
N ARG A 34 18.59 8.88 -4.49
CA ARG A 34 19.71 8.39 -3.67
C ARG A 34 20.30 9.49 -2.80
N ALA A 35 20.51 10.68 -3.37
CA ALA A 35 21.01 11.84 -2.65
C ALA A 35 20.04 12.31 -1.57
N LEU A 36 18.74 12.43 -1.90
CA LEU A 36 17.73 12.87 -0.94
C LEU A 36 17.59 11.91 0.25
N ARG A 37 17.71 10.60 0.01
CA ARG A 37 17.56 9.57 1.04
C ARG A 37 18.84 9.23 1.81
N GLU A 38 19.94 9.91 1.54
CA GLU A 38 21.18 9.70 2.29
C GLU A 38 20.94 9.95 3.80
N GLY A 39 21.40 9.01 4.64
CA GLY A 39 21.20 9.09 6.09
C GLY A 39 19.77 8.89 6.60
N THR A 40 18.78 8.62 5.73
CA THR A 40 17.37 8.41 6.15
C THR A 40 16.89 7.01 5.77
N THR A 41 16.26 6.28 6.70
CA THR A 41 15.73 4.92 6.42
C THR A 41 14.47 4.97 5.56
N MET A 42 14.00 3.82 5.05
CA MET A 42 12.80 3.80 4.19
C MET A 42 11.55 4.23 4.93
N LEU A 43 11.34 3.73 6.15
CA LEU A 43 10.14 4.05 6.91
C LEU A 43 10.19 5.48 7.43
N ASP A 44 11.35 5.95 7.89
CA ASP A 44 11.50 7.35 8.32
C ASP A 44 11.26 8.32 7.15
N SER A 45 11.65 7.95 5.92
CA SER A 45 11.32 8.75 4.73
C SER A 45 9.81 8.83 4.49
N CYS A 46 9.05 7.76 4.78
CA CYS A 46 7.60 7.72 4.55
C CYS A 46 6.80 8.56 5.55
N GLU A 47 7.40 8.94 6.68
CA GLU A 47 6.77 9.77 7.72
C GLU A 47 7.12 11.26 7.60
N ARG A 48 7.91 11.65 6.58
CA ARG A 48 8.34 13.04 6.35
C ARG A 48 7.63 13.61 5.12
N PRO A 49 6.55 14.39 5.27
CA PRO A 49 5.67 14.78 4.17
C PRO A 49 6.38 15.46 2.98
N GLU A 50 7.31 16.39 3.27
CA GLU A 50 8.09 17.09 2.23
C GLU A 50 8.98 16.12 1.44
N MET A 51 9.61 15.17 2.13
CA MET A 51 10.46 14.16 1.50
C MET A 51 9.63 13.19 0.66
N VAL A 52 8.46 12.75 1.14
CA VAL A 52 7.53 11.92 0.37
C VAL A 52 7.07 12.63 -0.89
N SER A 53 6.70 13.91 -0.76
CA SER A 53 6.28 14.73 -1.90
C SER A 53 7.38 14.83 -2.94
N GLU A 54 8.58 15.27 -2.54
CA GLU A 54 9.72 15.41 -3.44
C GLU A 54 10.08 14.09 -4.14
N ILE A 55 10.16 12.98 -3.39
CA ILE A 55 10.45 11.67 -3.97
C ILE A 55 9.38 11.26 -5.00
N THR A 56 8.11 11.49 -4.69
CA THR A 56 6.99 11.10 -5.57
C THR A 56 7.06 11.83 -6.92
N VAL A 57 7.44 13.11 -6.92
CA VAL A 57 7.41 13.95 -8.13
C VAL A 57 8.67 13.86 -8.99
N GLN A 58 9.81 13.40 -8.44
CA GLN A 58 11.06 13.18 -9.19
C GLN A 58 10.88 12.46 -10.54
N PRO A 59 10.28 11.26 -10.60
CA PRO A 59 10.09 10.55 -11.87
C PRO A 59 9.13 11.27 -12.82
N VAL A 60 8.12 11.97 -12.31
CA VAL A 60 7.20 12.76 -13.13
C VAL A 60 7.96 13.92 -13.79
N ARG A 61 8.79 14.64 -13.02
CA ARG A 61 9.63 15.74 -13.54
C ARG A 61 10.64 15.23 -14.57
N ARG A 62 11.29 14.09 -14.31
CA ARG A 62 12.36 13.53 -15.14
C ARG A 62 11.86 12.86 -16.42
N HIS A 63 10.84 12.00 -16.29
CA HIS A 63 10.39 11.11 -17.37
C HIS A 63 9.08 11.54 -18.01
N LYS A 64 8.40 12.56 -17.46
CA LYS A 64 7.11 13.06 -17.95
C LYS A 64 6.04 11.96 -18.05
N VAL A 65 6.06 11.02 -17.10
CA VAL A 65 5.03 9.98 -16.95
C VAL A 65 3.67 10.59 -16.63
N ASP A 66 2.61 9.90 -16.99
CA ASP A 66 1.22 10.38 -16.92
C ASP A 66 0.61 10.29 -15.52
N ALA A 67 1.34 9.77 -14.53
CA ALA A 67 0.94 9.77 -13.13
C ALA A 67 2.13 9.73 -12.16
N GLY A 68 1.94 10.35 -11.00
CA GLY A 68 2.72 10.05 -9.80
C GLY A 68 2.11 8.84 -9.09
N ILE A 69 2.93 7.93 -8.58
CA ILE A 69 2.52 6.91 -7.59
C ILE A 69 3.08 7.36 -6.25
N PHE A 70 2.22 7.47 -5.24
CA PHE A 70 2.58 7.94 -3.91
C PHE A 70 3.79 7.16 -3.37
N PHE A 71 4.80 7.86 -2.87
CA PHE A 71 5.95 7.22 -2.25
C PHE A 71 5.63 6.81 -0.81
N SER A 72 5.52 5.50 -0.59
CA SER A 72 5.31 4.91 0.74
C SER A 72 5.81 3.45 0.70
N ASP A 73 5.52 2.67 1.74
CA ASP A 73 5.63 1.21 1.74
C ASP A 73 4.33 0.55 2.25
N ILE A 74 4.07 -0.68 1.82
CA ILE A 74 2.87 -1.44 2.20
C ILE A 74 2.78 -1.74 3.70
N VAL A 75 3.89 -1.66 4.44
CA VAL A 75 3.92 -1.84 5.90
C VAL A 75 3.84 -0.54 6.71
N VAL A 76 3.85 0.63 6.06
CA VAL A 76 3.67 1.93 6.76
C VAL A 76 2.37 1.96 7.60
N PRO A 77 1.21 1.46 7.13
CA PRO A 77 0.00 1.42 7.95
C PRO A 77 0.21 0.64 9.25
N ALA A 78 0.90 -0.50 9.20
CA ALA A 78 1.18 -1.33 10.37
C ALA A 78 2.07 -0.60 11.38
N ARG A 79 3.09 0.12 10.89
CA ARG A 79 3.95 0.97 11.72
C ARG A 79 3.17 2.10 12.40
N LEU A 80 2.29 2.78 11.66
CA LEU A 80 1.44 3.84 12.21
C LEU A 80 0.41 3.32 13.22
N ALA A 81 0.01 2.05 13.10
CA ALA A 81 -0.80 1.36 14.11
C ALA A 81 0.01 0.91 15.34
N GLY A 82 1.32 1.19 15.40
CA GLY A 82 2.18 0.87 16.53
C GLY A 82 2.85 -0.51 16.48
N LEU A 83 2.79 -1.21 15.35
CA LEU A 83 3.50 -2.48 15.19
C LEU A 83 4.98 -2.26 14.91
N GLY A 84 5.84 -3.00 15.60
CA GLY A 84 7.28 -3.01 15.37
C GLY A 84 7.63 -3.64 14.01
N VAL A 85 7.94 -2.80 13.03
CA VAL A 85 8.37 -3.21 11.69
C VAL A 85 9.48 -2.31 11.17
N GLU A 86 10.49 -2.94 10.58
CA GLU A 86 11.61 -2.27 9.91
C GLU A 86 11.79 -2.79 8.48
N ILE A 87 12.28 -1.93 7.58
CA ILE A 87 12.71 -2.36 6.25
C ILE A 87 14.22 -2.53 6.25
N LYS A 88 14.68 -3.78 6.36
CA LYS A 88 16.10 -4.12 6.40
C LYS A 88 16.71 -4.07 4.99
N PRO A 89 17.84 -3.38 4.79
CA PRO A 89 18.51 -3.31 3.48
C PRO A 89 18.80 -4.69 2.90
N GLY A 90 18.34 -4.94 1.67
CA GLY A 90 18.55 -6.22 0.97
C GLY A 90 17.64 -7.37 1.42
N VAL A 91 16.83 -7.17 2.47
CA VAL A 91 15.88 -8.16 2.98
C VAL A 91 14.45 -7.73 2.67
N GLY A 92 14.03 -6.54 3.12
CA GLY A 92 12.64 -6.08 3.04
C GLY A 92 12.03 -5.87 4.43
N PRO A 93 10.69 -5.78 4.52
CA PRO A 93 9.99 -5.62 5.79
C PRO A 93 10.22 -6.80 6.73
N VAL A 94 10.50 -6.53 8.00
CA VAL A 94 10.68 -7.52 9.07
C VAL A 94 9.90 -7.03 10.28
N PHE A 95 9.02 -7.89 10.80
CA PHE A 95 8.22 -7.61 12.00
C PHE A 95 8.94 -8.15 13.23
N ASP A 96 9.07 -7.33 14.27
CA ASP A 96 9.76 -7.70 15.52
C ASP A 96 8.99 -8.75 16.31
N HIS A 97 7.66 -8.70 16.23
CA HIS A 97 6.74 -9.64 16.86
C HIS A 97 5.82 -10.27 15.81
N PRO A 98 6.28 -11.33 15.11
CA PRO A 98 5.44 -12.02 14.14
C PRO A 98 4.27 -12.73 14.82
N ILE A 99 3.14 -12.83 14.11
CA ILE A 99 1.95 -13.56 14.58
C ILE A 99 2.25 -15.07 14.62
N ARG A 100 2.03 -15.71 15.77
CA ARG A 100 2.25 -17.14 16.01
C ARG A 100 1.03 -17.86 16.56
N THR A 101 0.20 -17.13 17.30
CA THR A 101 -0.93 -17.65 18.05
C THR A 101 -2.18 -16.80 17.83
N GLU A 102 -3.32 -17.35 18.20
CA GLU A 102 -4.58 -16.61 18.23
C GLU A 102 -4.50 -15.37 19.14
N ALA A 103 -3.84 -15.51 20.30
CA ALA A 103 -3.64 -14.41 21.25
C ALA A 103 -2.84 -13.24 20.64
N ASP A 104 -1.93 -13.51 19.70
CA ASP A 104 -1.20 -12.45 18.99
C ASP A 104 -2.12 -11.63 18.07
N VAL A 105 -3.16 -12.27 17.50
CA VAL A 105 -4.19 -11.58 16.71
C VAL A 105 -5.12 -10.78 17.62
N ASP A 106 -5.50 -11.33 18.78
CA ASP A 106 -6.32 -10.65 19.77
C ASP A 106 -5.62 -9.41 20.36
N ALA A 107 -4.29 -9.45 20.43
CA ALA A 107 -3.46 -8.36 20.94
C ALA A 107 -3.18 -7.27 19.90
N LEU A 108 -3.67 -7.39 18.65
CA LEU A 108 -3.47 -6.36 17.64
C LEU A 108 -4.07 -5.01 18.09
N PRO A 109 -3.36 -3.89 17.88
CA PRO A 109 -3.86 -2.58 18.29
C PRO A 109 -5.23 -2.27 17.70
N PRO A 110 -6.14 -1.64 18.47
CA PRO A 110 -7.39 -1.15 17.91
C PRO A 110 -7.10 -0.08 16.85
N LEU A 111 -7.89 -0.10 15.78
CA LEU A 111 -7.86 0.93 14.75
C LEU A 111 -8.90 1.99 15.11
N ASP A 112 -8.61 2.81 16.11
CA ASP A 112 -9.48 3.87 16.63
C ASP A 112 -9.02 5.26 16.17
N ASP A 113 -9.44 6.32 16.88
CA ASP A 113 -9.07 7.71 16.58
C ASP A 113 -7.57 7.97 16.71
N VAL A 114 -6.83 7.17 17.51
CA VAL A 114 -5.37 7.29 17.63
C VAL A 114 -4.72 6.88 16.32
N TYR A 115 -5.18 5.77 15.72
CA TYR A 115 -4.70 5.35 14.40
C TYR A 115 -5.10 6.35 13.32
N ASP A 116 -6.34 6.89 13.36
CA ASP A 116 -6.76 7.89 12.36
C ASP A 116 -5.91 9.17 12.43
N ALA A 117 -5.56 9.63 13.64
CA ALA A 117 -4.65 10.75 13.84
C ALA A 117 -3.23 10.44 13.35
N ALA A 118 -2.75 9.21 13.54
CA ALA A 118 -1.43 8.77 13.05
C ALA A 118 -1.30 8.81 11.52
N LEU A 119 -2.42 8.84 10.77
CA LEU A 119 -2.43 9.01 9.32
C LEU A 119 -2.20 10.46 8.86
N GLU A 120 -2.09 11.45 9.76
CA GLU A 120 -1.96 12.86 9.35
C GLU A 120 -0.72 13.17 8.50
N PRO A 121 0.48 12.64 8.80
CA PRO A 121 1.64 12.81 7.91
C PRO A 121 1.38 12.29 6.48
N ILE A 122 0.55 11.26 6.33
CA ILE A 122 0.16 10.69 5.03
C ILE A 122 -0.76 11.65 4.29
N ARG A 123 -1.76 12.20 4.99
CA ARG A 123 -2.67 13.21 4.42
C ARG A 123 -1.90 14.44 3.97
N GLU A 124 -0.97 14.92 4.79
CA GLU A 124 -0.13 16.06 4.45
C GLU A 124 0.79 15.78 3.25
N ALA A 125 1.45 14.62 3.24
CA ALA A 125 2.30 14.21 2.12
C ALA A 125 1.52 14.18 0.80
N VAL A 126 0.29 13.64 0.83
CA VAL A 126 -0.60 13.64 -0.35
C VAL A 126 -0.97 15.05 -0.77
N ARG A 127 -1.37 15.95 0.15
CA ARG A 127 -1.70 17.35 -0.18
C ARG A 127 -0.53 18.05 -0.87
N LEU A 128 0.67 17.94 -0.30
CA LEU A 128 1.90 18.50 -0.87
C LEU A 128 2.20 17.92 -2.25
N THR A 129 2.07 16.60 -2.40
CA THR A 129 2.34 15.91 -3.67
C THR A 129 1.37 16.35 -4.75
N VAL A 130 0.07 16.44 -4.44
CA VAL A 130 -0.96 16.88 -5.39
C VAL A 130 -0.71 18.32 -5.84
N ALA A 131 -0.30 19.21 -4.91
CA ALA A 131 0.06 20.58 -5.24
C ALA A 131 1.25 20.63 -6.23
N GLU A 132 2.28 19.82 -6.00
CA GLU A 132 3.46 19.75 -6.86
C GLU A 132 3.20 19.11 -8.23
N LEU A 133 2.30 18.11 -8.29
CA LEU A 133 1.95 17.42 -9.55
C LEU A 133 1.04 18.27 -10.46
N GLY A 134 0.32 19.25 -9.90
CA GLY A 134 -0.59 20.12 -10.64
C GLY A 134 -1.70 19.34 -11.35
N THR A 135 -1.57 19.15 -12.67
CA THR A 135 -2.56 18.42 -13.48
C THR A 135 -2.30 16.93 -13.60
N THR A 136 -1.10 16.45 -13.26
CA THR A 136 -0.76 15.03 -13.27
C THR A 136 -1.44 14.32 -12.09
N PRO A 137 -2.20 13.23 -12.32
CA PRO A 137 -2.87 12.52 -11.24
C PRO A 137 -1.88 11.83 -10.30
N LEU A 138 -2.21 11.82 -9.00
CA LEU A 138 -1.57 10.98 -8.00
C LEU A 138 -2.36 9.67 -7.84
N ILE A 139 -1.66 8.54 -7.93
CA ILE A 139 -2.15 7.22 -7.56
C ILE A 139 -1.74 6.99 -6.11
N GLY A 140 -2.70 6.79 -5.22
CA GLY A 140 -2.47 6.28 -3.86
C GLY A 140 -2.34 4.75 -3.86
N PHE A 141 -1.83 4.17 -2.79
CA PHE A 141 -1.76 2.70 -2.70
C PHE A 141 -1.76 2.15 -1.28
N ALA A 142 -2.03 0.85 -1.17
CA ALA A 142 -1.85 0.07 0.04
C ALA A 142 -1.48 -1.38 -0.30
N GLY A 143 -1.04 -2.13 0.72
CA GLY A 143 -0.85 -3.57 0.60
C GLY A 143 -2.16 -4.33 0.78
N ALA A 144 -2.36 -5.38 -0.03
CA ALA A 144 -3.50 -6.26 0.10
C ALA A 144 -3.41 -7.13 1.38
N PRO A 145 -4.55 -7.56 1.93
CA PRO A 145 -4.58 -8.30 3.19
C PRO A 145 -3.72 -9.55 3.19
N PHE A 146 -3.75 -10.36 2.13
CA PHE A 146 -2.94 -11.58 2.08
C PHE A 146 -1.44 -11.27 2.16
N THR A 147 -0.97 -10.32 1.36
CA THR A 147 0.44 -9.94 1.32
C THR A 147 0.91 -9.35 2.65
N VAL A 148 0.18 -8.39 3.23
CA VAL A 148 0.59 -7.73 4.48
C VAL A 148 0.48 -8.69 5.67
N ALA A 149 -0.62 -9.43 5.79
CA ALA A 149 -0.77 -10.45 6.83
C ALA A 149 0.30 -11.54 6.73
N SER A 150 0.73 -11.88 5.51
CA SER A 150 1.83 -12.82 5.32
C SER A 150 3.16 -12.28 5.85
N TYR A 151 3.47 -10.98 5.72
CA TYR A 151 4.66 -10.43 6.39
C TYR A 151 4.54 -10.51 7.91
N MET A 152 3.36 -10.21 8.46
CA MET A 152 3.08 -10.30 9.89
C MET A 152 3.21 -11.73 10.41
N VAL A 153 2.74 -12.73 9.67
CA VAL A 153 2.83 -14.14 10.04
C VAL A 153 4.23 -14.69 9.79
N GLU A 154 4.84 -14.45 8.64
CA GLU A 154 6.17 -15.01 8.35
C GLU A 154 7.25 -14.35 9.22
N GLY A 155 7.06 -13.07 9.55
CA GLY A 155 8.02 -12.20 10.24
C GLY A 155 8.97 -11.48 9.27
N GLY A 156 8.82 -11.71 7.97
CA GLY A 156 9.65 -11.14 6.94
C GLY A 156 9.30 -11.68 5.55
N PRO A 157 10.14 -11.42 4.53
CA PRO A 157 9.95 -12.01 3.21
C PRO A 157 10.02 -13.53 3.30
N SER A 158 9.06 -14.20 2.66
CA SER A 158 8.99 -15.65 2.54
C SER A 158 8.69 -15.99 1.09
N ARG A 159 9.31 -17.04 0.55
CA ARG A 159 9.03 -17.47 -0.82
C ARG A 159 7.77 -18.33 -0.91
N ASP A 160 7.59 -19.20 0.08
CA ASP A 160 6.61 -20.28 0.02
C ASP A 160 5.41 -20.04 0.97
N HIS A 161 5.49 -19.00 1.81
CA HIS A 161 4.45 -18.55 2.75
C HIS A 161 3.86 -19.70 3.58
N LEU A 162 4.70 -20.64 4.02
CA LEU A 162 4.27 -21.89 4.62
C LEU A 162 3.50 -21.68 5.92
N ARG A 163 3.89 -20.70 6.74
CA ARG A 163 3.21 -20.41 8.01
C ARG A 163 1.87 -19.74 7.74
N THR A 164 1.82 -18.80 6.82
CA THR A 164 0.55 -18.17 6.44
C THR A 164 -0.43 -19.20 5.89
N ARG A 165 0.02 -20.04 4.95
CA ARG A 165 -0.84 -21.09 4.35
C ARG A 165 -1.27 -22.14 5.38
N ALA A 166 -0.41 -22.47 6.35
CA ALA A 166 -0.77 -23.33 7.46
C ALA A 166 -1.83 -22.69 8.36
N LEU A 167 -1.71 -21.39 8.67
CA LEU A 167 -2.70 -20.65 9.46
C LEU A 167 -4.07 -20.63 8.75
N MET A 168 -4.10 -20.28 7.46
CA MET A 168 -5.32 -20.27 6.63
C MET A 168 -6.06 -21.61 6.66
N ARG A 169 -5.34 -22.74 6.71
CA ARG A 169 -5.92 -24.08 6.68
C ARG A 169 -6.28 -24.64 8.06
N SER A 170 -5.38 -24.45 9.03
CA SER A 170 -5.53 -25.05 10.36
C SER A 170 -6.44 -24.24 11.27
N GLN A 171 -6.51 -22.92 11.08
CA GLN A 171 -7.26 -21.99 11.93
C GLN A 171 -7.90 -20.89 11.06
N PRO A 172 -8.88 -21.24 10.19
CA PRO A 172 -9.47 -20.32 9.22
C PRO A 172 -10.15 -19.11 9.88
N GLU A 173 -10.71 -19.27 11.08
CA GLU A 173 -11.32 -18.16 11.84
C GLU A 173 -10.25 -17.15 12.31
N VAL A 174 -9.12 -17.63 12.83
CA VAL A 174 -7.98 -16.78 13.23
C VAL A 174 -7.41 -16.04 12.02
N TRP A 175 -7.27 -16.74 10.88
CA TRP A 175 -6.88 -16.11 9.62
C TRP A 175 -7.87 -15.01 9.20
N ALA A 176 -9.17 -15.28 9.22
CA ALA A 176 -10.19 -14.31 8.83
C ALA A 176 -10.17 -13.06 9.71
N ARG A 177 -9.92 -13.21 11.02
CA ARG A 177 -9.77 -12.07 11.95
C ARG A 177 -8.52 -11.25 11.63
N LEU A 178 -7.37 -11.90 11.39
CA LEU A 178 -6.14 -11.22 10.99
C LEU A 178 -6.30 -10.50 9.64
N ALA A 179 -6.78 -11.20 8.61
CA ALA A 179 -6.98 -10.62 7.29
C ALA A 179 -8.04 -9.51 7.29
N GLY A 180 -9.06 -9.63 8.15
CA GLY A 180 -10.05 -8.58 8.41
C GLY A 180 -9.43 -7.33 9.04
N TRP A 181 -8.60 -7.50 10.07
CA TRP A 181 -7.88 -6.39 10.69
C TRP A 181 -6.96 -5.67 9.69
N VAL A 182 -6.22 -6.43 8.86
CA VAL A 182 -5.36 -5.85 7.82
C VAL A 182 -6.18 -5.17 6.71
N ALA A 183 -7.36 -5.69 6.38
CA ALA A 183 -8.26 -5.05 5.40
C ALA A 183 -8.74 -3.67 5.88
N GLU A 184 -9.12 -3.56 7.16
CA GLU A 184 -9.48 -2.29 7.80
C GLU A 184 -8.28 -1.33 7.82
N LEU A 185 -7.11 -1.83 8.23
CA LEU A 185 -5.86 -1.08 8.30
C LEU A 185 -5.50 -0.45 6.94
N SER A 186 -5.39 -1.27 5.91
CA SER A 186 -5.06 -0.85 4.53
C SER A 186 -6.17 0.00 3.92
N GLY A 187 -7.43 -0.30 4.23
CA GLY A 187 -8.59 0.42 3.73
C GLY A 187 -8.66 1.85 4.22
N ARG A 188 -8.44 2.07 5.52
CA ARG A 188 -8.32 3.43 6.10
C ARG A 188 -7.13 4.20 5.54
N PHE A 189 -6.00 3.53 5.34
CA PHE A 189 -4.82 4.15 4.72
C PHE A 189 -5.09 4.59 3.28
N LEU A 190 -5.79 3.77 2.48
CA LEU A 190 -6.26 4.16 1.14
C LEU A 190 -7.22 5.35 1.21
N ARG A 191 -8.21 5.28 2.10
CA ARG A 191 -9.22 6.34 2.23
C ARG A 191 -8.59 7.67 2.63
N ALA A 192 -7.65 7.68 3.57
CA ALA A 192 -6.92 8.88 3.95
C ALA A 192 -6.19 9.53 2.76
N GLN A 193 -5.56 8.73 1.90
CA GLN A 193 -4.92 9.24 0.68
C GLN A 193 -5.95 9.83 -0.30
N VAL A 194 -7.08 9.16 -0.52
CA VAL A 194 -8.12 9.66 -1.44
C VAL A 194 -8.72 10.97 -0.93
N LEU A 195 -9.06 11.04 0.36
CA LEU A 195 -9.62 12.25 0.97
C LEU A 195 -8.63 13.43 0.95
N ALA A 196 -7.32 13.14 0.97
CA ALA A 196 -6.28 14.16 0.86
C ALA A 196 -5.98 14.59 -0.60
N GLY A 197 -6.44 13.85 -1.61
CA GLY A 197 -6.37 14.26 -3.02
C GLY A 197 -5.87 13.20 -4.02
N ALA A 198 -5.57 11.97 -3.60
CA ALA A 198 -5.23 10.91 -4.54
C ALA A 198 -6.39 10.67 -5.53
N SER A 199 -6.08 10.64 -6.82
CA SER A 199 -7.06 10.60 -7.91
C SER A 199 -7.43 9.18 -8.35
N ALA A 200 -6.62 8.20 -7.99
CA ALA A 200 -6.84 6.77 -8.19
C ALA A 200 -6.14 6.00 -7.06
N VAL A 201 -6.49 4.73 -6.87
CA VAL A 201 -5.80 3.87 -5.91
C VAL A 201 -5.39 2.53 -6.51
N GLN A 202 -4.28 1.98 -6.00
CA GLN A 202 -3.83 0.63 -6.31
C GLN A 202 -3.67 -0.22 -5.03
N LEU A 203 -4.27 -1.40 -5.01
CA LEU A 203 -4.07 -2.40 -3.97
C LEU A 203 -3.03 -3.43 -4.47
N PHE A 204 -1.90 -3.53 -3.77
CA PHE A 204 -0.81 -4.44 -4.11
C PHE A 204 -0.92 -5.77 -3.37
N ASP A 205 -1.31 -6.82 -4.09
CA ASP A 205 -1.31 -8.20 -3.60
C ASP A 205 -0.13 -8.98 -4.18
N SER A 206 1.07 -8.58 -3.77
CA SER A 206 2.33 -9.00 -4.39
C SER A 206 2.64 -10.50 -4.25
N TRP A 207 1.98 -11.20 -3.33
CA TRP A 207 2.26 -12.61 -3.04
C TRP A 207 1.11 -13.54 -3.39
N VAL A 208 -0.02 -13.01 -3.89
CA VAL A 208 -1.25 -13.78 -4.07
C VAL A 208 -1.13 -14.95 -5.04
N GLY A 209 -0.19 -14.88 -5.99
CA GLY A 209 0.12 -15.96 -6.91
C GLY A 209 0.67 -17.22 -6.28
N ALA A 210 1.09 -17.18 -5.01
CA ALA A 210 1.46 -18.38 -4.25
C ALA A 210 0.25 -19.27 -3.86
N LEU A 211 -0.97 -18.80 -4.11
CA LEU A 211 -2.21 -19.51 -3.78
C LEU A 211 -2.83 -20.20 -4.99
N SER A 212 -3.50 -21.32 -4.76
CA SER A 212 -4.46 -21.85 -5.74
C SER A 212 -5.68 -20.93 -5.84
N GLU A 213 -6.39 -21.01 -6.96
CA GLU A 213 -7.65 -20.27 -7.14
C GLU A 213 -8.65 -20.54 -6.01
N ASP A 214 -8.77 -21.79 -5.57
CA ASP A 214 -9.66 -22.19 -4.47
C ASP A 214 -9.28 -21.50 -3.15
N MET A 215 -8.00 -21.50 -2.78
CA MET A 215 -7.52 -20.80 -1.58
C MET A 215 -7.74 -19.29 -1.68
N TYR A 216 -7.52 -18.70 -2.85
CA TYR A 216 -7.76 -17.28 -3.08
C TYR A 216 -9.24 -16.91 -2.89
N ARG A 217 -10.15 -17.65 -3.55
CA ARG A 217 -11.60 -17.38 -3.48
C ARG A 217 -12.16 -17.56 -2.08
N THR A 218 -11.74 -18.62 -1.38
CA THR A 218 -12.29 -18.96 -0.06
C THR A 218 -11.72 -18.11 1.06
N SER A 219 -10.45 -17.68 0.96
CA SER A 219 -9.72 -17.13 2.12
C SER A 219 -9.15 -15.73 1.91
N VAL A 220 -9.12 -15.18 0.69
CA VAL A 220 -8.43 -13.91 0.40
C VAL A 220 -9.32 -12.88 -0.31
N GLN A 221 -10.06 -13.30 -1.34
CA GLN A 221 -10.78 -12.39 -2.24
C GLN A 221 -11.70 -11.41 -1.50
N SER A 222 -12.44 -11.89 -0.50
CA SER A 222 -13.36 -11.08 0.30
C SER A 222 -12.65 -9.96 1.07
N HIS A 223 -11.44 -10.22 1.58
CA HIS A 223 -10.65 -9.24 2.32
C HIS A 223 -10.07 -8.16 1.40
N SER A 224 -9.57 -8.52 0.22
CA SER A 224 -9.14 -7.55 -0.80
C SER A 224 -10.32 -6.68 -1.27
N ALA A 225 -11.49 -7.28 -1.45
CA ALA A 225 -12.72 -6.54 -1.76
C ALA A 225 -13.14 -5.59 -0.62
N ALA A 226 -13.08 -6.04 0.64
CA ALA A 226 -13.37 -5.21 1.81
C ALA A 226 -12.42 -4.00 1.90
N THR A 227 -11.12 -4.22 1.65
CA THR A 227 -10.12 -3.14 1.61
C THR A 227 -10.50 -2.05 0.58
N LEU A 228 -10.89 -2.47 -0.64
CA LEU A 228 -11.31 -1.56 -1.71
C LEU A 228 -12.70 -0.95 -1.48
N ALA A 229 -13.51 -1.50 -0.57
CA ALA A 229 -14.83 -0.96 -0.23
C ALA A 229 -14.71 0.35 0.55
N HIS A 230 -13.60 0.59 1.27
CA HIS A 230 -13.34 1.84 2.01
C HIS A 230 -13.29 3.09 1.14
N VAL A 231 -13.17 2.95 -0.18
CA VAL A 231 -13.17 4.05 -1.14
C VAL A 231 -14.23 3.87 -2.22
N SER A 232 -15.18 2.95 -2.02
CA SER A 232 -16.21 2.64 -3.02
C SER A 232 -17.29 3.73 -3.17
N ASP A 233 -17.48 4.54 -2.12
CA ASP A 233 -18.31 5.74 -2.11
C ASP A 233 -17.66 6.94 -2.81
N LEU A 234 -16.37 6.84 -3.17
CA LEU A 234 -15.59 7.93 -3.75
C LEU A 234 -15.38 7.70 -5.27
N PRO A 235 -15.39 8.75 -6.11
CA PRO A 235 -15.36 8.62 -7.58
C PRO A 235 -13.94 8.38 -8.14
N VAL A 236 -13.16 7.53 -7.48
CA VAL A 236 -11.76 7.21 -7.86
C VAL A 236 -11.66 5.82 -8.51
N PRO A 237 -10.91 5.66 -9.61
CA PRO A 237 -10.59 4.34 -10.13
C PRO A 237 -9.81 3.50 -9.12
N ARG A 238 -10.04 2.19 -9.14
CA ARG A 238 -9.44 1.21 -8.22
C ARG A 238 -8.74 0.13 -9.02
N ILE A 239 -7.47 -0.08 -8.75
CA ILE A 239 -6.61 -1.06 -9.43
C ILE A 239 -6.26 -2.15 -8.42
N HIS A 240 -6.43 -3.42 -8.78
CA HIS A 240 -5.92 -4.56 -8.02
C HIS A 240 -4.73 -5.14 -8.78
N PHE A 241 -3.53 -5.01 -8.21
CA PHE A 241 -2.31 -5.53 -8.79
C PHE A 241 -1.88 -6.78 -8.02
N GLY A 242 -1.90 -7.93 -8.68
CA GLY A 242 -1.38 -9.19 -8.13
C GLY A 242 -0.40 -9.82 -9.11
N VAL A 243 0.61 -10.51 -8.58
CA VAL A 243 1.58 -11.28 -9.37
C VAL A 243 1.63 -12.72 -8.89
N GLY A 244 2.01 -13.62 -9.80
CA GLY A 244 2.10 -15.06 -9.60
C GLY A 244 2.86 -15.71 -10.73
#